data_AF-A0ABD5VIK5-F1
#
_entry.id   AF-A0ABD5VIK5-F1
#
_cell.length_a   1.000
_cell.length_b   1.000
_cell.length_c   1.000
_cell.angle_alpha   90.00
_cell.angle_beta   90.00
_cell.angle_gamma   90.00
#
_symmetry.space_group_name_H-M   'P 1'
#
loop_
_entity.id
_entity.type
_entity.pdbx_description
1 polymer ?
#
loop_
_entity_poly.entity_id
_entity_poly.type
_entity_poly.pdbx_seq_one_letter_code
_entity_poly.pdbx_strand_id
1 'polypeptide(L)'
;MRCDSIRAHLNFEVSGIIVKPYELSVDTEYGKLDHCRATVSEEAGLLIENSAEEWEPVTVTAGDAILGRFTLPPDTIEHDVGDGNEAFVNLYDQRKILTRGFVEKRMHNHTLGEIMEYILDQRNDPHEVIKGVRYVDAGDIETVTIGKAVLDDRDPGEIDADDDLRDGITYVGSENRDWLESIQHLLRDFSDKVFLESSALWGVNGGFTFDHVTPWRAIEAVQKRFGFEVHVNRFGYLELGTPDADGTTYLAGTHPSLLTVTNYNVPEDPTPVRTAVVVGGVKNHAKSTDFTQQFSPTGVGFSRREVDRYRFYARATRGDVNAGDESIIVDVRDHKELARRLDERQDHEDGRLSDWSGATDGVVLEEIARRVLQNAIRAESSGSITLNGLSSTEISGDLRAVTVGQKLVVEPSGNRCKRTIDGGVFEITAAQHSMSPHDGWRVTLQLSRLPMYFDDQGRPHLIPMETETFLVGPNGNEYDPQDIFG
;
A
#
# COMPACT_ATOMS: atom_id res chain seq x y z
N MET A 1 -32.05 -18.50 6.67
CA MET A 1 -30.85 -18.57 7.51
C MET A 1 -31.08 -17.79 8.78
N ARG A 2 -30.79 -18.37 9.96
CA ARG A 2 -30.78 -17.60 11.21
C ARG A 2 -29.56 -16.69 11.15
N CYS A 3 -29.75 -15.40 11.43
CA CYS A 3 -28.65 -14.46 11.67
C CYS A 3 -27.92 -14.90 12.96
N ASP A 4 -27.06 -15.90 12.86
CA ASP A 4 -26.00 -16.04 13.84
C ASP A 4 -25.12 -14.81 13.64
N SER A 5 -25.19 -13.88 14.60
CA SER A 5 -24.37 -12.68 14.59
C SER A 5 -22.92 -13.10 14.40
N ILE A 6 -22.25 -12.54 13.39
CA ILE A 6 -20.81 -12.75 13.19
C ILE A 6 -20.13 -12.36 14.52
N ARG A 7 -19.50 -13.34 15.16
CA ARG A 7 -18.82 -13.12 16.45
C ARG A 7 -17.34 -12.96 16.20
N ALA A 8 -16.78 -11.90 16.76
CA ALA A 8 -15.35 -11.71 16.79
C ALA A 8 -14.71 -12.55 17.90
N HIS A 9 -13.45 -12.93 17.70
CA HIS A 9 -12.59 -13.50 18.74
C HIS A 9 -11.19 -12.89 18.67
N LEU A 10 -10.62 -12.62 19.84
CA LEU A 10 -9.20 -12.37 20.03
C LEU A 10 -8.56 -13.69 20.48
N ASN A 11 -7.59 -14.18 19.73
CA ASN A 11 -6.86 -15.41 20.03
C ASN A 11 -5.39 -15.08 20.31
N PHE A 12 -5.00 -15.16 21.58
CA PHE A 12 -3.64 -14.95 22.05
C PHE A 12 -2.87 -16.27 21.86
N GLU A 13 -1.93 -16.29 20.91
CA GLU A 13 -1.40 -17.54 20.34
C GLU A 13 -0.43 -18.30 21.25
N VAL A 14 0.27 -17.62 22.17
CA VAL A 14 1.26 -18.21 23.08
C VAL A 14 0.61 -18.65 24.39
N SER A 15 -0.18 -17.78 25.01
CA SER A 15 -0.92 -18.03 26.24
C SER A 15 -2.15 -18.91 26.03
N GLY A 16 -2.67 -18.99 24.79
CA GLY A 16 -3.86 -19.77 24.43
C GLY A 16 -5.16 -19.15 24.92
N ILE A 17 -5.15 -17.88 25.32
CA ILE A 17 -6.32 -17.15 25.78
C ILE A 17 -7.22 -16.83 24.58
N ILE A 18 -8.52 -17.06 24.72
CA ILE A 18 -9.52 -16.70 23.70
C ILE A 18 -10.57 -15.82 24.35
N VAL A 19 -10.70 -14.57 23.87
CA VAL A 19 -11.66 -13.59 24.38
C VAL A 19 -12.66 -13.20 23.30
N LYS A 20 -13.92 -13.01 23.70
CA LYS A 20 -15.00 -12.51 22.84
C LYS A 20 -15.24 -11.04 23.19
N PRO A 21 -14.86 -10.10 22.32
CA PRO A 21 -15.13 -8.69 22.57
C PRO A 21 -16.60 -8.35 22.35
N TYR A 22 -17.08 -7.35 23.09
CA TYR A 22 -18.38 -6.72 22.88
C TYR A 22 -18.35 -5.80 21.67
N GLU A 23 -17.26 -5.05 21.54
CA GLU A 23 -17.00 -4.14 20.43
C GLU A 23 -15.60 -4.37 19.88
N LEU A 24 -15.44 -4.23 18.57
CA LEU A 24 -14.17 -4.40 17.89
C LEU A 24 -14.01 -3.31 16.83
N SER A 25 -12.87 -2.64 16.82
CA SER A 25 -12.38 -1.83 15.70
C SER A 25 -11.06 -2.41 15.22
N VAL A 26 -10.94 -2.68 13.93
CA VAL A 26 -9.67 -3.03 13.28
C VAL A 26 -9.42 -2.02 12.18
N ASP A 27 -8.36 -1.25 12.31
CA ASP A 27 -7.96 -0.18 11.43
C ASP A 27 -6.67 -0.59 10.70
N THR A 28 -6.75 -0.70 9.37
CA THR A 28 -5.61 -0.98 8.49
C THR A 28 -5.43 0.18 7.52
N GLU A 29 -4.23 0.72 7.37
CA GLU A 29 -3.99 1.89 6.52
C GLU A 29 -2.58 1.93 5.94
N TYR A 30 -2.47 2.33 4.67
CA TYR A 30 -1.17 2.52 4.03
C TYR A 30 -0.30 3.55 4.71
N GLY A 31 0.97 3.18 4.89
CA GLY A 31 1.99 4.04 5.50
C GLY A 31 1.79 4.32 7.00
N LYS A 32 0.73 3.79 7.62
CA LYS A 32 0.50 3.86 9.07
C LYS A 32 0.58 2.46 9.67
N LEU A 33 0.78 2.40 10.99
CA LEU A 33 0.72 1.16 11.74
C LEU A 33 -0.75 0.77 11.92
N ASP A 34 -1.06 -0.48 11.61
CA ASP A 34 -2.38 -1.04 11.86
C ASP A 34 -2.67 -1.08 13.37
N HIS A 35 -3.95 -0.97 13.71
CA HIS A 35 -4.38 -0.90 15.09
C HIS A 35 -5.68 -1.66 15.27
N CYS A 36 -5.79 -2.40 16.37
CA CYS A 36 -7.04 -3.02 16.76
C CYS A 36 -7.38 -2.61 18.20
N ARG A 37 -8.61 -2.14 18.39
CA ARG A 37 -9.18 -1.87 19.71
C ARG A 37 -10.35 -2.79 19.95
N ALA A 38 -10.34 -3.46 21.09
CA ALA A 38 -11.41 -4.35 21.51
C ALA A 38 -11.91 -3.99 22.89
N THR A 39 -13.23 -3.91 23.05
CA THR A 39 -13.89 -3.73 24.36
C THR A 39 -14.30 -5.10 24.88
N VAL A 40 -13.82 -5.46 26.08
CA VAL A 40 -14.05 -6.76 26.73
C VAL A 40 -14.55 -6.55 28.16
N SER A 41 -14.96 -7.62 28.85
CA SER A 41 -15.29 -7.50 30.27
C SER A 41 -14.04 -7.22 31.11
N GLU A 42 -14.20 -6.57 32.25
CA GLU A 42 -13.09 -6.30 33.18
C GLU A 42 -12.36 -7.60 33.57
N GLU A 43 -13.08 -8.69 33.85
CA GLU A 43 -12.45 -9.97 34.20
C GLU A 43 -11.64 -10.55 33.04
N ALA A 44 -12.10 -10.35 31.80
CA ALA A 44 -11.33 -10.76 30.62
C ALA A 44 -10.08 -9.88 30.44
N GLY A 45 -10.18 -8.58 30.68
CA GLY A 45 -9.04 -7.66 30.70
C GLY A 45 -7.99 -8.09 31.72
N LEU A 46 -8.40 -8.36 32.96
CA LEU A 46 -7.53 -8.85 34.03
C LEU A 46 -6.92 -10.22 33.72
N LEU A 47 -7.68 -11.12 33.08
CA LEU A 47 -7.15 -12.42 32.65
C LEU A 47 -6.01 -12.24 31.65
N ILE A 48 -6.21 -11.40 30.63
CA ILE A 48 -5.18 -11.11 29.62
C ILE A 48 -3.97 -10.47 30.29
N GLU A 49 -4.17 -9.42 31.10
CA GLU A 49 -3.07 -8.69 31.76
C GLU A 49 -2.19 -9.60 32.64
N ASN A 50 -2.81 -10.55 33.35
CA ASN A 50 -2.08 -11.44 34.26
C ASN A 50 -1.49 -12.69 33.60
N SER A 51 -1.92 -13.05 32.39
CA SER A 51 -1.64 -14.37 31.81
C SER A 51 -1.10 -14.35 30.38
N ALA A 52 -1.29 -13.26 29.63
CA ALA A 52 -0.69 -13.10 28.32
C ALA A 52 0.80 -12.81 28.44
N GLU A 53 1.59 -13.33 27.51
CA GLU A 53 3.02 -13.03 27.45
C GLU A 53 3.23 -11.63 26.85
N GLU A 54 4.27 -10.93 27.28
CA GLU A 54 4.60 -9.63 26.69
C GLU A 54 4.96 -9.80 25.21
N TRP A 55 4.43 -8.93 24.35
CA TRP A 55 4.65 -8.97 22.91
C TRP A 55 4.15 -10.24 22.23
N GLU A 56 3.13 -10.86 22.82
CA GLU A 56 2.49 -12.03 22.22
C GLU A 56 1.73 -11.66 20.94
N PRO A 57 1.77 -12.51 19.90
CA PRO A 57 0.91 -12.36 18.73
C PRO A 57 -0.55 -12.69 19.06
N VAL A 58 -1.45 -11.84 18.56
CA VAL A 58 -2.90 -11.96 18.76
C VAL A 58 -3.59 -12.01 17.40
N THR A 59 -4.20 -13.13 17.07
CA THR A 59 -5.03 -13.27 15.86
C THR A 59 -6.45 -12.79 16.14
N VAL A 60 -6.94 -11.85 15.34
CA VAL A 60 -8.30 -11.31 15.40
C VAL A 60 -9.13 -11.94 14.29
N THR A 61 -10.23 -12.59 14.67
CA THR A 61 -11.13 -13.29 13.73
C THR A 61 -12.55 -12.78 13.81
N ALA A 62 -13.30 -12.97 12.72
CA ALA A 62 -14.73 -12.70 12.63
C ALA A 62 -15.44 -13.88 11.95
N GLY A 63 -16.07 -14.74 12.75
CA GLY A 63 -16.47 -16.06 12.27
C GLY A 63 -15.24 -16.92 11.97
N ASP A 64 -15.11 -17.37 10.73
CA ASP A 64 -13.99 -18.17 10.20
C ASP A 64 -12.91 -17.33 9.49
N ALA A 65 -13.16 -16.04 9.25
CA ALA A 65 -12.21 -15.16 8.58
C ALA A 65 -11.24 -14.49 9.57
N ILE A 66 -9.98 -14.35 9.16
CA ILE A 66 -8.96 -13.60 9.89
C ILE A 66 -9.02 -12.14 9.43
N LEU A 67 -9.33 -11.23 10.36
CA LEU A 67 -9.31 -9.79 10.11
C LEU A 67 -7.90 -9.23 10.16
N GLY A 68 -7.05 -9.80 11.00
CA GLY A 68 -5.64 -9.42 11.12
C GLY A 68 -4.94 -10.19 12.22
N ARG A 69 -3.60 -10.10 12.22
CA ARG A 69 -2.75 -10.58 13.29
C ARG A 69 -2.00 -9.38 13.85
N PHE A 70 -2.07 -9.19 15.15
CA PHE A 70 -1.52 -8.04 15.86
C PHE A 70 -0.53 -8.51 16.91
N THR A 71 0.10 -7.57 17.61
CA THR A 71 0.88 -7.82 18.81
C THR A 71 0.24 -7.14 20.01
N LEU A 72 0.44 -7.72 21.21
CA LEU A 72 0.09 -7.15 22.50
C LEU A 72 1.36 -6.59 23.18
N PRO A 73 1.70 -5.30 23.02
CA PRO A 73 2.75 -4.68 23.82
C PRO A 73 2.35 -4.62 25.32
N PRO A 74 3.31 -4.42 26.22
CA PRO A 74 3.02 -4.20 27.63
C PRO A 74 2.21 -2.91 27.85
N ASP A 75 1.42 -2.88 28.91
CA ASP A 75 0.64 -1.72 29.37
C ASP A 75 -0.40 -1.19 28.36
N THR A 76 -0.92 -2.02 27.46
CA THR A 76 -1.91 -1.60 26.45
C THR A 76 -3.35 -1.91 26.81
N ILE A 77 -3.57 -2.52 27.98
CA ILE A 77 -4.89 -2.82 28.53
C ILE A 77 -5.30 -1.67 29.45
N GLU A 78 -6.41 -1.02 29.12
CA GLU A 78 -6.96 0.08 29.90
C GLU A 78 -8.25 -0.38 30.58
N HIS A 79 -8.29 -0.34 31.91
CA HIS A 79 -9.49 -0.66 32.68
C HIS A 79 -10.33 0.60 32.91
N ASP A 80 -11.62 0.54 32.61
CA ASP A 80 -12.51 1.68 32.85
C ASP A 80 -12.73 1.87 34.36
N VAL A 81 -12.35 3.05 34.87
CA VAL A 81 -12.45 3.42 36.29
C VAL A 81 -13.89 3.88 36.65
N GLY A 82 -14.79 3.97 35.67
CA GLY A 82 -16.19 4.42 35.82
C GLY A 82 -17.17 3.36 36.34
N ASP A 83 -18.29 3.17 35.63
CA ASP A 83 -19.33 2.18 35.98
C ASP A 83 -18.83 0.72 35.85
N GLY A 84 -17.59 0.53 35.38
CA GLY A 84 -16.62 -0.38 35.99
C GLY A 84 -16.88 -1.86 35.78
N ASN A 85 -17.15 -2.29 34.54
CA ASN A 85 -17.14 -3.72 34.19
C ASN A 85 -16.53 -3.97 32.80
N GLU A 86 -15.77 -3.02 32.26
CA GLU A 86 -15.20 -3.08 30.91
C GLU A 86 -13.70 -2.77 30.93
N ALA A 87 -12.99 -3.41 30.02
CA ALA A 87 -11.59 -3.12 29.73
C ALA A 87 -11.40 -2.95 28.21
N PHE A 88 -10.46 -2.09 27.83
CA PHE A 88 -10.05 -1.86 26.45
C PHE A 88 -8.71 -2.55 26.21
N VAL A 89 -8.69 -3.48 25.26
CA VAL A 89 -7.47 -4.13 24.81
C VAL A 89 -7.02 -3.44 23.52
N ASN A 90 -5.88 -2.75 23.57
CA ASN A 90 -5.28 -2.13 22.40
C ASN A 90 -4.17 -3.04 21.86
N LEU A 91 -4.36 -3.51 20.63
CA LEU A 91 -3.45 -4.35 19.89
C LEU A 91 -2.83 -3.53 18.75
N TYR A 92 -1.56 -3.77 18.48
CA TYR A 92 -0.79 -2.96 17.53
C TYR A 92 -0.27 -3.81 16.39
N ASP A 93 0.03 -3.13 15.29
CA ASP A 93 0.77 -3.67 14.16
C ASP A 93 2.01 -4.45 14.59
N GLN A 94 2.26 -5.58 13.94
CA GLN A 94 3.40 -6.44 14.19
C GLN A 94 4.73 -5.72 13.95
N ARG A 95 4.78 -4.69 13.08
CA ARG A 95 5.94 -3.81 12.89
C ARG A 95 6.40 -3.14 14.19
N LYS A 96 5.54 -2.99 15.21
CA LYS A 96 5.98 -2.49 16.52
C LYS A 96 7.07 -3.36 17.15
N ILE A 97 7.12 -4.67 16.88
CA ILE A 97 8.20 -5.53 17.39
C ILE A 97 9.58 -5.14 16.82
N LEU A 98 9.61 -4.54 15.62
CA LEU A 98 10.83 -4.08 14.95
C LEU A 98 11.43 -2.83 15.61
N THR A 99 10.76 -2.27 16.62
CA THR A 99 11.36 -1.26 17.51
C THR A 99 12.30 -1.88 18.55
N ARG A 100 12.32 -3.22 18.66
CA ARG A 100 13.19 -3.97 19.58
C ARG A 100 14.36 -4.61 18.84
N GLY A 101 15.53 -4.59 19.48
CA GLY A 101 16.78 -5.03 18.88
C GLY A 101 17.56 -3.87 18.25
N PHE A 102 18.77 -4.15 17.78
CA PHE A 102 19.66 -3.13 17.23
C PHE A 102 20.41 -3.67 16.01
N VAL A 103 20.46 -2.85 14.97
CA VAL A 103 21.19 -3.09 13.74
C VAL A 103 22.45 -2.24 13.76
N GLU A 104 23.60 -2.91 13.77
CA GLU A 104 24.91 -2.27 13.71
C GLU A 104 25.78 -3.00 12.68
N LYS A 105 25.91 -2.45 11.48
CA LYS A 105 26.73 -3.02 10.40
C LYS A 105 26.97 -2.02 9.28
N ARG A 106 28.15 -2.13 8.68
CA ARG A 106 28.47 -1.48 7.42
C ARG A 106 28.41 -2.47 6.26
N MET A 107 27.64 -2.12 5.24
CA MET A 107 27.38 -2.89 4.03
C MET A 107 27.74 -2.02 2.83
N HIS A 108 28.54 -2.54 1.90
CA HIS A 108 29.03 -1.75 0.77
C HIS A 108 28.51 -2.18 -0.60
N ASN A 109 28.26 -3.47 -0.77
CA ASN A 109 27.80 -4.05 -2.04
C ASN A 109 27.03 -5.34 -1.75
N HIS A 110 25.88 -5.18 -1.09
CA HIS A 110 24.96 -6.28 -0.79
C HIS A 110 23.66 -6.05 -1.57
N THR A 111 22.99 -7.12 -1.96
CA THR A 111 21.67 -7.02 -2.58
C THR A 111 20.66 -6.48 -1.57
N LEU A 112 19.56 -5.90 -2.06
CA LEU A 112 18.47 -5.46 -1.19
C LEU A 112 17.93 -6.62 -0.34
N GLY A 113 17.81 -7.83 -0.90
CA GLY A 113 17.42 -9.02 -0.15
C GLY A 113 18.36 -9.34 1.01
N GLU A 114 19.68 -9.34 0.79
CA GLU A 114 20.70 -9.58 1.82
C GLU A 114 20.67 -8.50 2.93
N ILE A 115 20.42 -7.24 2.56
CA ILE A 115 20.30 -6.15 3.52
C ILE A 115 19.07 -6.36 4.41
N MET A 116 17.92 -6.69 3.82
CA MET A 116 16.67 -6.90 4.54
C MET A 116 16.72 -8.12 5.45
N GLU A 117 17.27 -9.24 4.97
CA GLU A 117 17.49 -10.45 5.76
C GLU A 117 18.34 -10.15 7.00
N TYR A 118 19.48 -9.45 6.82
CA TYR A 118 20.32 -9.06 7.95
C TYR A 118 19.59 -8.20 8.98
N ILE A 119 18.85 -7.18 8.53
CA ILE A 119 18.10 -6.28 9.43
C ILE A 119 17.09 -7.08 10.25
N LEU A 120 16.38 -7.99 9.60
CA LEU A 120 15.32 -8.77 10.21
C LEU A 120 15.85 -9.86 11.14
N ASP A 121 17.08 -10.35 10.95
CA ASP A 121 17.77 -11.22 11.89
C ASP A 121 18.17 -10.51 13.19
N GLN A 122 18.24 -9.17 13.19
CA GLN A 122 18.55 -8.40 14.40
C GLN A 122 17.32 -8.10 15.27
N ARG A 123 16.12 -8.55 14.86
CA ARG A 123 14.89 -8.31 15.61
C ARG A 123 14.86 -9.11 16.90
N ASN A 124 14.39 -8.50 17.99
CA ASN A 124 14.09 -9.23 19.23
C ASN A 124 12.60 -9.61 19.23
N ASP A 125 12.30 -10.73 18.58
CA ASP A 125 10.95 -11.26 18.37
C ASP A 125 10.85 -12.70 18.91
N PRO A 126 10.79 -12.89 20.24
CA PRO A 126 10.85 -14.21 20.87
C PRO A 126 9.60 -15.08 20.62
N HIS A 127 8.50 -14.48 20.15
CA HIS A 127 7.21 -15.12 19.97
C HIS A 127 6.77 -15.19 18.50
N GLU A 128 7.66 -14.92 17.55
CA GLU A 128 7.37 -14.96 16.12
C GLU A 128 6.15 -14.09 15.75
N VAL A 129 6.12 -12.89 16.31
CA VAL A 129 5.16 -11.83 15.97
C VAL A 129 5.19 -11.55 14.47
N ILE A 130 6.38 -11.58 13.85
CA ILE A 130 6.55 -11.61 12.40
C ILE A 130 6.97 -13.03 11.99
N LYS A 131 6.07 -13.75 11.31
CA LYS A 131 6.26 -15.16 10.90
C LYS A 131 7.33 -15.33 9.84
N GLY A 132 7.57 -14.30 9.04
CA GLY A 132 8.50 -14.35 7.94
C GLY A 132 8.41 -13.12 7.06
N VAL A 133 9.11 -13.18 5.95
CA VAL A 133 9.24 -12.10 4.98
C VAL A 133 8.75 -12.60 3.63
N ARG A 134 7.93 -11.80 2.96
CA ARG A 134 7.54 -12.03 1.58
C ARG A 134 8.01 -10.85 0.75
N TYR A 135 8.76 -11.14 -0.30
CA TYR A 135 9.10 -10.17 -1.31
C TYR A 135 7.92 -10.16 -2.28
N VAL A 136 7.09 -9.14 -2.18
CA VAL A 136 5.92 -9.01 -3.04
C VAL A 136 6.37 -8.27 -4.28
N ASP A 137 6.71 -9.05 -5.29
CA ASP A 137 6.76 -8.55 -6.65
C ASP A 137 5.32 -8.45 -7.15
N ALA A 138 5.04 -7.42 -7.95
CA ALA A 138 3.69 -7.22 -8.48
C ALA A 138 3.19 -8.47 -9.23
N GLY A 139 4.08 -9.31 -9.76
CA GLY A 139 3.78 -10.55 -10.47
C GLY A 139 3.13 -11.70 -9.68
N ASP A 140 3.14 -11.67 -8.34
CA ASP A 140 2.54 -12.76 -7.51
C ASP A 140 1.03 -12.63 -7.32
N ILE A 141 0.41 -11.61 -7.94
CA ILE A 141 -1.03 -11.39 -7.95
C ILE A 141 -1.68 -12.41 -8.92
N GLU A 142 -1.85 -13.64 -8.45
CA GLU A 142 -2.57 -14.69 -9.17
C GLU A 142 -4.04 -14.27 -9.39
N THR A 143 -4.41 -14.04 -10.65
CA THR A 143 -5.80 -13.96 -11.15
C THR A 143 -6.73 -12.99 -10.40
N VAL A 144 -7.07 -11.87 -11.05
CA VAL A 144 -8.21 -11.01 -10.67
C VAL A 144 -9.47 -11.89 -10.61
N THR A 145 -9.81 -12.36 -9.42
CA THR A 145 -11.00 -13.17 -9.18
C THR A 145 -12.12 -12.20 -8.86
N ILE A 146 -12.73 -11.62 -9.91
CA ILE A 146 -14.08 -11.08 -9.73
C ILE A 146 -14.97 -12.30 -9.51
N GLY A 147 -15.74 -12.31 -8.42
CA GLY A 147 -16.51 -13.46 -7.94
C GLY A 147 -16.92 -14.42 -9.07
N LYS A 148 -16.28 -15.60 -9.08
CA LYS A 148 -16.36 -16.61 -10.15
C LYS A 148 -17.81 -16.95 -10.57
N ALA A 149 -18.76 -16.72 -9.66
CA ALA A 149 -20.19 -16.88 -9.84
C ALA A 149 -20.87 -15.94 -10.86
N VAL A 150 -20.24 -14.84 -11.30
CA VAL A 150 -20.88 -13.93 -12.28
C VAL A 150 -20.68 -14.38 -13.73
N LEU A 151 -19.61 -15.13 -14.01
CA LEU A 151 -19.23 -15.47 -15.39
C LEU A 151 -19.29 -16.96 -15.71
N ASP A 152 -19.15 -17.85 -14.73
CA ASP A 152 -19.33 -19.29 -14.96
C ASP A 152 -20.82 -19.67 -14.90
N ASP A 153 -21.28 -20.22 -16.04
CA ASP A 153 -22.44 -21.09 -16.26
C ASP A 153 -23.87 -20.51 -16.21
N ARG A 154 -24.36 -20.11 -17.40
CA ARG A 154 -25.33 -20.91 -18.17
C ARG A 154 -25.53 -20.32 -19.58
N ASP A 155 -25.46 -21.16 -20.59
CA ASP A 155 -25.89 -20.86 -21.96
C ASP A 155 -27.41 -20.53 -21.90
N PRO A 156 -27.86 -19.32 -22.32
CA PRO A 156 -29.28 -18.94 -22.25
C PRO A 156 -30.21 -19.84 -23.09
N GLY A 157 -29.66 -20.80 -23.85
CA GLY A 157 -30.40 -21.76 -24.65
C GLY A 157 -31.00 -22.96 -23.90
N GLU A 158 -30.66 -23.21 -22.63
CA GLU A 158 -31.08 -24.44 -21.90
C GLU A 158 -31.79 -24.21 -20.55
N ILE A 159 -32.18 -22.97 -20.24
CA ILE A 159 -32.91 -22.67 -18.99
C ILE A 159 -34.42 -22.75 -19.24
N ASP A 160 -35.05 -23.83 -18.81
CA ASP A 160 -36.51 -23.93 -18.70
C ASP A 160 -37.01 -22.83 -17.75
N ALA A 161 -37.87 -21.95 -18.27
CA ALA A 161 -38.38 -20.74 -17.58
C ALA A 161 -39.16 -21.01 -16.27
N ASP A 162 -39.32 -22.26 -15.86
CA ASP A 162 -40.03 -22.68 -14.65
C ASP A 162 -39.10 -22.93 -13.43
N ASP A 163 -37.77 -23.00 -13.60
CA ASP A 163 -36.83 -23.28 -12.49
C ASP A 163 -36.20 -22.01 -11.84
N ASP A 164 -36.37 -20.84 -12.47
CA ASP A 164 -35.76 -19.55 -12.06
C ASP A 164 -36.29 -18.96 -10.73
N LEU A 165 -37.37 -19.51 -10.18
CA LEU A 165 -37.94 -19.04 -8.91
C LEU A 165 -37.37 -19.75 -7.67
N ARG A 166 -36.58 -20.82 -7.83
CA ARG A 166 -36.10 -21.63 -6.70
C ARG A 166 -34.69 -21.34 -6.22
N ASP A 167 -33.79 -20.87 -7.09
CA ASP A 167 -32.37 -20.74 -6.72
C ASP A 167 -31.88 -19.31 -6.41
N GLY A 168 -32.75 -18.29 -6.48
CA GLY A 168 -32.42 -16.95 -6.00
C GLY A 168 -31.24 -16.26 -6.70
N ILE A 169 -30.73 -16.82 -7.80
CA ILE A 169 -29.69 -16.23 -8.64
C ILE A 169 -30.35 -15.09 -9.42
N THR A 170 -30.14 -13.87 -8.95
CA THR A 170 -30.70 -12.67 -9.58
C THR A 170 -29.86 -12.35 -10.81
N TYR A 171 -30.49 -12.44 -11.98
CA TYR A 171 -29.87 -12.16 -13.29
C TYR A 171 -29.26 -10.75 -13.31
N VAL A 172 -27.93 -10.66 -13.47
CA VAL A 172 -27.27 -9.40 -13.78
C VAL A 172 -27.66 -9.06 -15.23
N GLY A 173 -28.37 -7.94 -15.45
CA GLY A 173 -28.81 -7.54 -16.79
C GLY A 173 -27.63 -7.50 -17.77
N SER A 174 -27.89 -7.76 -19.07
CA SER A 174 -26.83 -7.84 -20.10
C SER A 174 -25.95 -6.59 -20.17
N GLU A 175 -26.50 -5.40 -19.87
CA GLU A 175 -25.76 -4.14 -19.84
C GLU A 175 -24.68 -4.12 -18.73
N ASN A 176 -24.95 -4.74 -17.58
CA ASN A 176 -23.99 -4.82 -16.48
C ASN A 176 -22.91 -5.89 -16.74
N ARG A 177 -23.22 -6.92 -17.53
CA ARG A 177 -22.25 -7.96 -17.91
C ARG A 177 -21.14 -7.39 -18.79
N ASP A 178 -21.49 -6.67 -19.86
CA ASP A 178 -20.51 -6.07 -20.79
C ASP A 178 -19.58 -5.09 -20.05
N TRP A 179 -20.12 -4.34 -19.10
CA TRP A 179 -19.36 -3.44 -18.24
C TRP A 179 -18.39 -4.19 -17.31
N LEU A 180 -18.83 -5.26 -16.65
CA LEU A 180 -17.98 -6.08 -15.78
C LEU A 180 -16.86 -6.79 -16.56
N GLU A 181 -17.16 -7.36 -17.73
CA GLU A 181 -16.15 -7.97 -18.60
C GLU A 181 -15.11 -6.94 -19.06
N SER A 182 -15.53 -5.71 -19.39
CA SER A 182 -14.62 -4.62 -19.75
C SER A 182 -13.70 -4.22 -18.60
N ILE A 183 -14.21 -4.19 -17.36
CA ILE A 183 -13.40 -3.92 -16.17
C ILE A 183 -12.41 -5.04 -15.87
N GLN A 184 -12.80 -6.30 -16.06
CA GLN A 184 -11.86 -7.43 -15.89
C GLN A 184 -10.69 -7.34 -16.85
N HIS A 185 -10.96 -7.05 -18.12
CA HIS A 185 -9.92 -6.83 -19.11
C HIS A 185 -9.01 -5.67 -18.71
N LEU A 186 -9.58 -4.56 -18.23
CA LEU A 186 -8.80 -3.43 -17.75
C LEU A 186 -7.91 -3.79 -16.55
N LEU A 187 -8.47 -4.47 -15.55
CA LEU A 187 -7.74 -4.84 -14.34
C LEU A 187 -6.61 -5.81 -14.67
N ARG A 188 -6.84 -6.72 -15.62
CA ARG A 188 -5.80 -7.61 -16.15
C ARG A 188 -4.72 -6.84 -16.91
N ASP A 189 -5.09 -5.88 -17.75
CA ASP A 189 -4.13 -5.02 -18.45
C ASP A 189 -3.33 -4.12 -17.49
N PHE A 190 -3.97 -3.62 -16.41
CA PHE A 190 -3.31 -2.89 -15.32
C PHE A 190 -2.27 -3.78 -14.66
N SER A 191 -2.68 -5.02 -14.38
CA SER A 191 -1.84 -6.07 -13.84
C SER A 191 -0.63 -6.24 -14.76
N ASP A 192 -0.81 -6.65 -16.01
CA ASP A 192 0.30 -7.01 -16.89
C ASP A 192 1.28 -5.84 -17.16
N LYS A 193 0.82 -4.57 -17.17
CA LYS A 193 1.67 -3.39 -17.46
C LYS A 193 2.44 -2.84 -16.26
N VAL A 194 1.87 -2.87 -15.05
CA VAL A 194 2.59 -2.40 -13.85
C VAL A 194 3.70 -3.39 -13.44
N PHE A 195 3.64 -4.64 -13.94
CA PHE A 195 4.30 -5.78 -13.29
C PHE A 195 5.66 -6.16 -13.88
N LEU A 196 5.95 -5.79 -15.13
CA LEU A 196 7.19 -6.18 -15.80
C LEU A 196 8.47 -5.50 -15.26
N GLU A 197 8.35 -4.54 -14.35
CA GLU A 197 9.46 -3.67 -13.94
C GLU A 197 9.87 -3.77 -12.45
N SER A 198 9.09 -4.45 -11.58
CA SER A 198 9.37 -4.47 -10.12
C SER A 198 10.39 -5.53 -9.66
N SER A 199 10.48 -6.67 -10.35
CA SER A 199 11.30 -7.83 -9.96
C SER A 199 12.82 -7.57 -9.99
N ALA A 200 13.25 -6.49 -10.65
CA ALA A 200 14.65 -6.11 -10.69
C ALA A 200 15.16 -5.54 -9.35
N LEU A 201 14.28 -5.02 -8.47
CA LEU A 201 14.69 -4.26 -7.28
C LEU A 201 15.48 -5.10 -6.26
N TRP A 202 15.10 -6.36 -6.04
CA TRP A 202 15.72 -7.21 -5.01
C TRP A 202 17.16 -7.61 -5.32
N GLY A 203 17.50 -7.65 -6.62
CA GLY A 203 18.85 -7.92 -7.11
C GLY A 203 19.75 -6.68 -7.18
N VAL A 204 19.23 -5.48 -6.91
CA VAL A 204 20.04 -4.25 -6.95
C VAL A 204 20.99 -4.22 -5.76
N ASN A 205 22.28 -4.03 -6.05
CA ASN A 205 23.29 -3.84 -5.02
C ASN A 205 23.19 -2.44 -4.40
N GLY A 206 23.16 -2.39 -3.07
CA GLY A 206 23.20 -1.18 -2.28
C GLY A 206 24.32 -1.21 -1.24
N GLY A 207 24.49 -0.06 -0.58
CA GLY A 207 25.36 0.08 0.58
C GLY A 207 24.66 0.89 1.67
N PHE A 208 24.72 0.39 2.90
CA PHE A 208 24.14 1.00 4.09
C PHE A 208 25.14 0.95 5.25
N THR A 209 25.16 1.99 6.06
CA THR A 209 25.85 1.98 7.35
C THR A 209 24.80 2.18 8.42
N PHE A 210 24.59 1.18 9.25
CA PHE A 210 23.71 1.22 10.41
C PHE A 210 24.57 1.40 11.66
N ASP A 211 24.30 2.46 12.41
CA ASP A 211 25.00 2.81 13.65
C ASP A 211 24.00 2.72 14.80
N HIS A 212 23.88 1.52 15.37
CA HIS A 212 23.03 1.21 16.51
C HIS A 212 21.57 1.70 16.39
N VAL A 213 20.91 1.40 15.26
CA VAL A 213 19.51 1.79 15.01
C VAL A 213 18.56 0.60 15.21
N THR A 214 17.28 0.85 15.49
CA THR A 214 16.31 -0.26 15.56
C THR A 214 16.09 -0.88 14.17
N PRO A 215 15.68 -2.17 14.10
CA PRO A 215 15.32 -2.80 12.83
C PRO A 215 14.31 -1.99 12.01
N TRP A 216 13.29 -1.41 12.65
CA TRP A 216 12.32 -0.54 11.97
C TRP A 216 12.99 0.68 11.30
N ARG A 217 13.88 1.38 12.01
CA ARG A 217 14.60 2.54 11.45
C ARG A 217 15.51 2.14 10.30
N ALA A 218 16.15 0.98 10.39
CA ALA A 218 16.95 0.44 9.30
C ALA A 218 16.08 0.17 8.07
N ILE A 219 14.91 -0.46 8.25
CA ILE A 219 13.94 -0.73 7.18
C ILE A 219 13.44 0.58 6.56
N GLU A 220 13.04 1.58 7.34
CA GLU A 220 12.63 2.90 6.84
C GLU A 220 13.70 3.55 5.95
N ALA A 221 14.98 3.43 6.34
CA ALA A 221 16.09 3.95 5.56
C ALA A 221 16.25 3.22 4.21
N VAL A 222 16.04 1.90 4.20
CA VAL A 222 16.10 1.07 3.00
C VAL A 222 14.88 1.33 2.10
N GLN A 223 13.67 1.37 2.65
CA GLN A 223 12.43 1.76 1.95
C GLN A 223 12.57 3.14 1.30
N LYS A 224 13.05 4.13 2.04
CA LYS A 224 13.30 5.49 1.51
C LYS A 224 14.30 5.48 0.36
N ARG A 225 15.25 4.54 0.35
CA ARG A 225 16.30 4.45 -0.67
C ARG A 225 15.81 3.82 -1.97
N PHE A 226 15.02 2.76 -1.87
CA PHE A 226 14.60 1.96 -3.02
C PHE A 226 13.15 2.19 -3.43
N GLY A 227 12.38 2.97 -2.66
CA GLY A 227 11.03 3.37 -3.00
C GLY A 227 9.97 2.28 -2.88
N PHE A 228 10.24 1.17 -2.18
CA PHE A 228 9.24 0.14 -1.88
C PHE A 228 8.48 0.45 -0.59
N GLU A 229 7.35 -0.22 -0.38
CA GLU A 229 6.57 -0.10 0.85
C GLU A 229 6.73 -1.35 1.72
N VAL A 230 6.56 -1.16 3.03
CA VAL A 230 6.63 -2.23 4.01
C VAL A 230 5.35 -2.26 4.82
N HIS A 231 4.69 -3.40 4.77
CA HIS A 231 3.48 -3.66 5.53
C HIS A 231 3.49 -5.09 6.04
N VAL A 232 2.59 -5.42 6.96
CA VAL A 232 2.43 -6.79 7.42
C VAL A 232 1.03 -7.24 7.05
N ASN A 233 0.94 -8.36 6.34
CA ASN A 233 -0.36 -8.86 5.93
C ASN A 233 -1.15 -9.42 7.12
N ARG A 234 -2.45 -9.69 6.91
CA ARG A 234 -3.36 -10.24 7.93
C ARG A 234 -2.90 -11.57 8.56
N PHE A 235 -1.94 -12.27 7.94
CA PHE A 235 -1.41 -13.55 8.42
C PHE A 235 -0.13 -13.42 9.24
N GLY A 236 0.46 -12.22 9.29
CA GLY A 236 1.69 -11.92 10.01
C GLY A 236 2.98 -12.07 9.23
N TYR A 237 2.94 -12.00 7.89
CA TYR A 237 4.14 -11.93 7.06
C TYR A 237 4.47 -10.48 6.73
N LEU A 238 5.72 -10.09 6.95
CA LEU A 238 6.24 -8.79 6.56
C LEU A 238 6.43 -8.79 5.04
N GLU A 239 5.66 -7.95 4.37
CA GLU A 239 5.66 -7.84 2.93
C GLU A 239 6.42 -6.59 2.50
N LEU A 240 7.41 -6.81 1.65
CA LEU A 240 8.29 -5.80 1.10
C LEU A 240 7.96 -5.66 -0.37
N GLY A 241 7.50 -4.48 -0.81
CA GLY A 241 7.09 -4.28 -2.21
C GLY A 241 5.95 -3.29 -2.35
N THR A 242 5.16 -3.44 -3.40
CA THR A 242 3.80 -2.88 -3.41
C THR A 242 2.91 -3.80 -2.58
N PRO A 243 2.00 -3.27 -1.76
CA PRO A 243 1.27 -4.12 -0.86
C PRO A 243 0.43 -5.17 -1.59
N ASP A 244 0.38 -6.38 -1.03
CA ASP A 244 -0.24 -7.55 -1.65
C ASP A 244 -1.76 -7.33 -1.66
N ALA A 245 -2.25 -6.75 -2.76
CA ALA A 245 -3.57 -7.10 -3.21
C ALA A 245 -3.44 -8.55 -3.67
N ASP A 246 -4.07 -9.49 -2.98
CA ASP A 246 -4.26 -10.87 -3.44
C ASP A 246 -5.05 -10.98 -4.77
N GLY A 247 -5.06 -9.93 -5.60
CA GLY A 247 -5.78 -9.77 -6.84
C GLY A 247 -7.26 -9.52 -6.66
N THR A 248 -7.75 -9.60 -5.41
CA THR A 248 -9.19 -9.54 -5.17
C THR A 248 -9.72 -8.16 -5.52
N THR A 249 -10.74 -8.19 -6.37
CA THR A 249 -11.51 -7.02 -6.76
C THR A 249 -12.92 -7.18 -6.24
N TYR A 250 -13.34 -6.23 -5.42
CA TYR A 250 -14.67 -6.17 -4.84
C TYR A 250 -15.59 -5.36 -5.72
N LEU A 251 -16.88 -5.73 -5.75
CA LEU A 251 -17.90 -5.02 -6.50
C LEU A 251 -18.93 -4.42 -5.55
N ALA A 252 -19.08 -3.10 -5.58
CA ALA A 252 -20.06 -2.37 -4.79
C ALA A 252 -21.05 -1.61 -5.68
N GLY A 253 -22.29 -1.48 -5.23
CA GLY A 253 -23.32 -0.82 -6.03
C GLY A 253 -24.68 -0.83 -5.38
N THR A 254 -25.71 -0.66 -6.20
CA THR A 254 -27.12 -0.67 -5.74
C THR A 254 -27.82 -2.00 -5.96
N HIS A 255 -27.23 -2.88 -6.76
CA HIS A 255 -27.78 -4.19 -7.03
C HIS A 255 -27.67 -5.11 -5.79
N PRO A 256 -28.70 -5.94 -5.47
CA PRO A 256 -28.70 -6.78 -4.27
C PRO A 256 -27.57 -7.81 -4.17
N SER A 257 -26.97 -8.19 -5.30
CA SER A 257 -25.82 -9.12 -5.32
C SER A 257 -24.47 -8.43 -5.08
N LEU A 258 -24.42 -7.10 -5.04
CA LEU A 258 -23.21 -6.31 -4.83
C LEU A 258 -23.07 -5.87 -3.37
N LEU A 259 -21.86 -5.44 -2.99
CA LEU A 259 -21.64 -4.82 -1.70
C LEU A 259 -22.50 -3.55 -1.60
N THR A 260 -23.31 -3.48 -0.55
CA THR A 260 -24.25 -2.38 -0.38
C THR A 260 -23.53 -1.17 0.20
N VAL A 261 -23.45 -0.11 -0.61
CA VAL A 261 -22.94 1.18 -0.19
C VAL A 261 -23.95 1.90 0.69
N THR A 262 -23.57 2.15 1.94
CA THR A 262 -24.39 2.89 2.93
C THR A 262 -24.00 4.36 3.03
N ASN A 263 -22.74 4.69 2.76
CA ASN A 263 -22.25 6.06 2.68
C ASN A 263 -21.21 6.18 1.55
N TYR A 264 -21.26 7.27 0.80
CA TYR A 264 -20.36 7.58 -0.30
C TYR A 264 -19.89 9.03 -0.16
N ASN A 265 -18.58 9.22 -0.04
CA ASN A 265 -17.94 10.51 0.10
C ASN A 265 -16.61 10.50 -0.67
N VAL A 266 -16.70 10.46 -1.99
CA VAL A 266 -15.55 10.54 -2.90
C VAL A 266 -15.72 11.81 -3.76
N PRO A 267 -14.69 12.67 -3.89
CA PRO A 267 -14.76 13.85 -4.73
C PRO A 267 -14.96 13.50 -6.21
N GLU A 268 -15.83 14.24 -6.92
CA GLU A 268 -16.14 13.98 -8.34
C GLU A 268 -14.93 14.32 -9.24
N ASP A 269 -14.26 15.45 -8.97
CA ASP A 269 -13.15 16.02 -9.74
C ASP A 269 -11.94 16.34 -8.83
N PRO A 270 -10.95 15.44 -8.69
CA PRO A 270 -9.69 15.82 -8.07
C PRO A 270 -8.94 16.81 -8.98
N THR A 271 -8.33 17.84 -8.39
CA THR A 271 -7.32 18.66 -9.09
C THR A 271 -6.26 17.70 -9.64
N PRO A 272 -5.87 17.74 -10.93
CA PRO A 272 -4.99 16.71 -11.47
C PRO A 272 -3.51 17.09 -11.30
N VAL A 273 -2.76 16.38 -10.47
CA VAL A 273 -1.29 16.33 -10.61
C VAL A 273 -0.93 15.70 -11.95
N ARG A 274 -0.21 16.45 -12.78
CA ARG A 274 0.17 16.01 -14.13
C ARG A 274 1.53 15.35 -14.19
N THR A 275 2.51 15.93 -13.50
CA THR A 275 3.92 15.61 -13.69
C THR A 275 4.62 15.47 -12.35
N ALA A 276 5.37 14.39 -12.18
CA ALA A 276 6.34 14.26 -11.11
C ALA A 276 7.76 14.28 -11.70
N VAL A 277 8.62 15.14 -11.16
CA VAL A 277 10.04 15.20 -11.54
C VAL A 277 10.90 14.80 -10.35
N VAL A 278 11.69 13.76 -10.50
CA VAL A 278 12.61 13.23 -9.50
C VAL A 278 14.05 13.54 -9.86
N VAL A 279 14.82 14.10 -8.92
CA VAL A 279 16.20 14.54 -9.18
C VAL A 279 17.22 13.60 -8.53
N GLY A 280 18.01 12.89 -9.33
CA GLY A 280 19.16 12.09 -8.93
C GLY A 280 20.47 12.91 -8.88
N GLY A 281 21.19 12.81 -7.77
CA GLY A 281 22.51 13.44 -7.62
C GLY A 281 23.66 12.46 -7.82
N VAL A 282 24.60 12.77 -8.70
CA VAL A 282 25.90 12.07 -8.77
C VAL A 282 26.85 12.75 -7.79
N LYS A 283 27.26 12.04 -6.74
CA LYS A 283 28.44 12.42 -5.96
C LYS A 283 29.64 11.61 -6.47
N ASN A 284 30.38 12.18 -7.41
CA ASN A 284 31.70 11.65 -7.73
C ASN A 284 32.65 11.96 -6.57
N HIS A 285 33.06 10.94 -5.83
CA HIS A 285 34.21 11.03 -4.93
C HIS A 285 35.50 11.06 -5.75
N ALA A 286 35.81 12.19 -6.37
CA ALA A 286 37.19 12.50 -6.71
C ALA A 286 37.83 13.16 -5.48
N LYS A 287 38.68 12.43 -4.76
CA LYS A 287 39.72 13.08 -3.95
C LYS A 287 40.43 14.06 -4.88
N SER A 288 40.40 15.34 -4.53
CA SER A 288 41.19 16.38 -5.16
C SER A 288 42.67 16.01 -5.08
N THR A 289 43.18 15.30 -6.08
CA THR A 289 44.59 15.36 -6.42
C THR A 289 44.74 16.45 -7.46
N ASP A 290 45.44 17.52 -7.05
CA ASP A 290 45.90 18.59 -7.93
C ASP A 290 46.49 18.00 -9.21
N PHE A 291 45.80 18.23 -10.33
CA PHE A 291 46.34 17.94 -11.66
C PHE A 291 46.48 19.26 -12.39
N THR A 292 47.74 19.68 -12.56
CA THR A 292 48.15 20.86 -13.29
C THR A 292 47.77 20.73 -14.76
N GLN A 293 47.23 21.81 -15.32
CA GLN A 293 46.82 21.93 -16.72
C GLN A 293 47.95 21.56 -17.67
N GLN A 294 47.63 20.71 -18.64
CA GLN A 294 48.10 20.82 -20.02
C GLN A 294 47.21 19.93 -20.87
N PHE A 295 46.38 20.48 -21.75
CA PHE A 295 46.11 19.84 -23.04
C PHE A 295 45.62 20.82 -24.11
N SER A 296 46.06 20.46 -25.32
CA SER A 296 46.03 21.07 -26.65
C SER A 296 44.64 21.37 -27.25
N PRO A 297 44.57 22.13 -28.36
CA PRO A 297 43.33 22.75 -28.86
C PRO A 297 42.43 21.91 -29.77
N THR A 298 42.62 20.60 -29.91
CA THR A 298 41.83 19.80 -30.87
C THR A 298 41.53 18.41 -30.35
N GLY A 299 40.32 18.25 -29.82
CA GLY A 299 39.74 16.99 -29.38
C GLY A 299 38.58 17.31 -28.46
N VAL A 300 37.36 16.94 -28.84
CA VAL A 300 36.19 16.97 -27.96
C VAL A 300 36.42 15.90 -26.90
N GLY A 301 37.20 16.23 -25.89
CA GLY A 301 37.33 15.49 -24.65
C GLY A 301 36.57 16.27 -23.60
N PHE A 302 35.38 15.80 -23.22
CA PHE A 302 34.71 16.33 -22.04
C PHE A 302 35.66 16.18 -20.86
N SER A 303 36.08 17.30 -20.27
CA SER A 303 36.91 17.23 -19.07
C SER A 303 36.07 16.63 -17.95
N ARG A 304 36.65 15.73 -17.16
CA ARG A 304 35.97 15.04 -16.05
C ARG A 304 35.30 16.01 -15.04
N ARG A 305 35.72 17.28 -14.99
CA ARG A 305 35.13 18.37 -14.18
C ARG A 305 33.78 18.89 -14.70
N GLU A 306 33.42 18.65 -15.95
CA GLU A 306 32.12 19.10 -16.50
C GLU A 306 31.00 18.10 -16.25
N VAL A 307 31.31 16.80 -16.19
CA VAL A 307 30.34 15.74 -15.84
C VAL A 307 29.80 15.94 -14.43
N ASP A 308 30.61 16.51 -13.52
CA ASP A 308 30.21 16.87 -12.14
C ASP A 308 29.12 17.97 -12.05
N ARG A 309 28.76 18.61 -13.18
CA ARG A 309 27.69 19.64 -13.23
C ARG A 309 26.37 19.13 -13.80
N TYR A 310 26.34 17.93 -14.37
CA TYR A 310 25.10 17.34 -14.86
C TYR A 310 24.35 16.67 -13.71
N ARG A 311 23.04 16.85 -13.71
CA ARG A 311 22.11 16.24 -12.75
C ARG A 311 21.22 15.28 -13.51
N PHE A 312 21.00 14.10 -12.96
CA PHE A 312 20.06 13.14 -13.53
C PHE A 312 18.66 13.49 -13.05
N TYR A 313 17.70 13.44 -13.96
CA TYR A 313 16.29 13.62 -13.68
C TYR A 313 15.53 12.45 -14.27
N ALA A 314 14.45 12.11 -13.61
CA ALA A 314 13.38 11.33 -14.19
C ALA A 314 12.09 12.15 -14.12
N ARG A 315 11.31 12.11 -15.19
CA ARG A 315 9.98 12.73 -15.26
C ARG A 315 8.96 11.64 -15.53
N ALA A 316 7.89 11.64 -14.75
CA ALA A 316 6.68 10.89 -15.02
C ALA A 316 5.58 11.89 -15.39
N THR A 317 4.87 11.66 -16.49
CA THR A 317 3.80 12.54 -16.97
C THR A 317 2.55 11.76 -17.31
N ARG A 318 1.41 12.31 -16.90
CA ARG A 318 0.07 11.81 -17.21
C ARG A 318 -0.38 12.27 -18.61
N GLY A 319 -0.77 11.33 -19.48
CA GLY A 319 -0.97 11.59 -20.92
C GLY A 319 -2.23 12.36 -21.33
N ASP A 320 -3.22 12.55 -20.45
CA ASP A 320 -4.55 13.11 -20.76
C ASP A 320 -4.73 14.61 -20.41
N VAL A 321 -3.68 15.28 -19.91
CA VAL A 321 -3.78 16.65 -19.37
C VAL A 321 -3.09 17.69 -20.27
N ASN A 322 -3.72 18.86 -20.49
CA ASN A 322 -3.21 19.96 -21.32
C ASN A 322 -2.05 20.76 -20.66
N ALA A 323 -1.29 21.51 -21.47
CA ALA A 323 -0.22 22.41 -21.01
C ALA A 323 -0.80 23.60 -20.20
N GLY A 324 -0.81 23.48 -18.87
CA GLY A 324 -1.29 24.52 -17.95
C GLY A 324 -1.35 24.11 -16.46
N ASP A 325 -1.39 22.81 -16.15
CA ASP A 325 -1.65 22.30 -14.80
C ASP A 325 -0.39 22.04 -13.94
N GLU A 326 -0.60 21.86 -12.64
CA GLU A 326 0.46 21.82 -11.61
C GLU A 326 1.44 20.64 -11.80
N SER A 327 2.73 20.95 -11.62
CA SER A 327 3.83 19.97 -11.64
C SER A 327 4.44 19.85 -10.26
N ILE A 328 4.59 18.61 -9.77
CA ILE A 328 5.31 18.33 -8.54
C ILE A 328 6.77 18.06 -8.87
N ILE A 329 7.67 18.84 -8.27
CA ILE A 329 9.11 18.61 -8.36
C ILE A 329 9.57 18.05 -7.02
N VAL A 330 10.06 16.81 -7.01
CA VAL A 330 10.66 16.15 -5.86
C VAL A 330 12.17 16.07 -6.06
N ASP A 331 12.93 16.97 -5.42
CA ASP A 331 14.38 16.82 -5.34
C ASP A 331 14.72 15.74 -4.31
N VAL A 332 15.21 14.58 -4.77
CA VAL A 332 15.58 13.46 -3.89
C VAL A 332 16.82 13.80 -3.05
N ARG A 333 17.54 14.90 -3.37
CA ARG A 333 18.57 15.47 -2.48
C ARG A 333 17.97 16.28 -1.33
N ASP A 334 16.82 16.92 -1.50
CA ASP A 334 16.16 17.78 -0.49
C ASP A 334 15.37 16.99 0.56
N HIS A 335 15.32 15.66 0.46
CA HIS A 335 15.01 14.80 1.61
C HIS A 335 16.07 14.85 2.71
N LYS A 336 17.16 15.61 2.54
CA LYS A 336 18.02 16.07 3.62
C LYS A 336 17.38 17.15 4.49
N GLU A 337 16.55 18.05 3.97
CA GLU A 337 15.95 19.14 4.76
C GLU A 337 14.70 18.67 5.52
N LEU A 338 13.96 17.70 4.98
CA LEU A 338 12.90 16.99 5.72
C LEU A 338 13.50 16.05 6.80
N ALA A 339 14.64 15.41 6.50
CA ALA A 339 15.46 14.72 7.49
C ALA A 339 16.11 15.70 8.48
N ARG A 340 16.46 16.93 8.07
CA ARG A 340 16.99 17.99 8.93
C ARG A 340 15.91 18.56 9.85
N ARG A 341 14.65 18.66 9.39
CA ARG A 341 13.49 19.07 10.20
C ARG A 341 12.99 17.95 11.13
N LEU A 342 13.28 16.69 10.79
CA LEU A 342 13.11 15.55 11.69
C LEU A 342 14.30 15.46 12.67
N ASP A 343 15.54 15.72 12.24
CA ASP A 343 16.76 15.86 13.08
C ASP A 343 16.65 17.03 14.06
N GLU A 344 16.13 18.19 13.66
CA GLU A 344 15.99 19.37 14.54
C GLU A 344 14.93 19.16 15.65
N ARG A 345 14.07 18.13 15.52
CA ARG A 345 13.22 17.65 16.64
C ARG A 345 13.90 16.57 17.48
N GLN A 346 15.05 16.07 17.06
CA GLN A 346 15.70 14.86 17.56
C GLN A 346 17.20 15.08 17.90
N ASP A 347 17.64 16.34 18.05
CA ASP A 347 19.00 16.76 18.44
C ASP A 347 19.38 16.38 19.89
N HIS A 348 18.77 15.35 20.48
CA HIS A 348 19.14 14.86 21.80
C HIS A 348 19.66 13.42 21.91
N GLU A 349 19.62 12.57 20.87
CA GLU A 349 20.24 11.25 20.95
C GLU A 349 20.88 10.82 19.61
N ASP A 350 22.11 10.30 19.73
CA ASP A 350 23.15 10.13 18.72
C ASP A 350 22.82 9.17 17.54
N GLY A 351 23.34 9.49 16.35
CA GLY A 351 23.47 8.54 15.23
C GLY A 351 23.62 9.20 13.85
N ARG A 352 24.85 9.31 13.32
CA ARG A 352 25.13 9.94 12.02
C ARG A 352 25.01 8.94 10.85
N LEU A 353 23.96 9.08 10.03
CA LEU A 353 23.85 8.43 8.72
C LEU A 353 24.89 9.00 7.72
N SER A 354 25.87 8.19 7.29
CA SER A 354 26.84 8.59 6.25
C SER A 354 27.21 7.49 5.25
N ASP A 355 27.64 7.96 4.07
CA ASP A 355 28.02 7.29 2.81
C ASP A 355 26.90 6.85 1.85
N TRP A 356 26.84 7.53 0.70
CA TRP A 356 25.83 7.43 -0.36
C TRP A 356 26.56 7.25 -1.71
N SER A 357 26.41 6.11 -2.41
CA SER A 357 27.01 5.94 -3.76
C SER A 357 26.27 5.03 -4.75
N GLY A 358 25.11 4.43 -4.42
CA GLY A 358 24.52 3.37 -5.25
C GLY A 358 23.15 3.64 -5.90
N ALA A 359 22.85 4.84 -6.42
CA ALA A 359 21.60 5.04 -7.18
C ALA A 359 21.89 6.01 -8.33
N THR A 360 22.36 5.44 -9.42
CA THR A 360 22.68 6.15 -10.66
C THR A 360 22.21 5.37 -11.89
N ASP A 361 21.26 4.45 -11.72
CA ASP A 361 20.60 3.79 -12.85
C ASP A 361 19.34 4.60 -13.22
N GLY A 362 19.21 4.97 -14.49
CA GLY A 362 18.07 5.74 -14.99
C GLY A 362 16.74 5.03 -14.74
N VAL A 363 16.74 3.70 -14.86
CA VAL A 363 15.56 2.85 -14.62
C VAL A 363 15.02 3.03 -13.19
N VAL A 364 15.91 3.12 -12.20
CA VAL A 364 15.52 3.31 -10.80
C VAL A 364 14.92 4.70 -10.59
N LEU A 365 15.44 5.74 -11.25
CA LEU A 365 14.90 7.09 -11.12
C LEU A 365 13.52 7.22 -11.78
N GLU A 366 13.31 6.59 -12.93
CA GLU A 366 12.01 6.55 -13.62
C GLU A 366 10.93 5.89 -12.77
N GLU A 367 11.25 4.75 -12.16
CA GLU A 367 10.33 4.05 -11.28
C GLU A 367 10.00 4.88 -10.02
N ILE A 368 11.00 5.57 -9.44
CA ILE A 368 10.74 6.50 -8.33
C ILE A 368 9.83 7.65 -8.79
N ALA A 369 10.07 8.25 -9.95
CA ALA A 369 9.23 9.34 -10.49
C ALA A 369 7.79 8.88 -10.71
N ARG A 370 7.61 7.68 -11.26
CA ARG A 370 6.30 7.07 -11.46
C ARG A 370 5.55 6.88 -10.14
N ARG A 371 6.21 6.32 -9.12
CA ARG A 371 5.61 6.13 -7.78
C ARG A 371 5.23 7.45 -7.12
N VAL A 372 6.08 8.47 -7.24
CA VAL A 372 5.77 9.82 -6.75
C VAL A 372 4.52 10.39 -7.41
N LEU A 373 4.40 10.26 -8.73
CA LEU A 373 3.21 10.71 -9.47
C LEU A 373 1.96 9.94 -9.03
N GLN A 374 2.05 8.61 -8.94
CA GLN A 374 0.96 7.76 -8.48
C GLN A 374 0.50 8.17 -7.07
N ASN A 375 1.42 8.39 -6.14
CA ASN A 375 1.09 8.80 -4.78
C ASN A 375 0.46 10.19 -4.71
N ALA A 376 0.89 11.12 -5.56
CA ALA A 376 0.28 12.45 -5.65
C ALA A 376 -1.16 12.38 -6.19
N ILE A 377 -1.37 11.65 -7.29
CA ILE A 377 -2.71 11.38 -7.83
C ILE A 377 -3.57 10.72 -6.75
N ARG A 378 -3.01 9.76 -6.00
CA ARG A 378 -3.74 9.05 -4.96
C ARG A 378 -4.24 9.95 -3.85
N ALA A 379 -3.42 10.92 -3.44
CA ALA A 379 -3.75 11.86 -2.37
C ALA A 379 -4.91 12.78 -2.75
N GLU A 380 -4.95 13.25 -4.00
CA GLU A 380 -5.97 14.17 -4.50
C GLU A 380 -7.31 13.50 -4.78
N SER A 381 -7.28 12.24 -5.25
CA SER A 381 -8.48 11.45 -5.58
C SER A 381 -8.99 10.60 -4.42
N SER A 382 -8.64 10.96 -3.19
CA SER A 382 -9.00 10.19 -2.01
C SER A 382 -10.41 10.49 -1.50
N GLY A 383 -11.09 9.44 -1.04
CA GLY A 383 -12.44 9.53 -0.49
C GLY A 383 -12.76 8.32 0.37
N SER A 384 -13.98 8.28 0.91
CA SER A 384 -14.41 7.19 1.78
C SER A 384 -15.74 6.58 1.35
N ILE A 385 -15.83 5.25 1.44
CA ILE A 385 -17.07 4.49 1.25
C ILE A 385 -17.33 3.63 2.48
N THR A 386 -18.57 3.64 2.96
CA THR A 386 -19.01 2.73 4.04
C THR A 386 -19.89 1.64 3.46
N LEU A 387 -19.53 0.39 3.73
CA LEU A 387 -20.23 -0.80 3.28
C LEU A 387 -20.95 -1.47 4.46
N ASN A 388 -22.11 -2.05 4.18
CA ASN A 388 -22.80 -2.89 5.14
C ASN A 388 -22.06 -4.24 5.26
N GLY A 389 -21.53 -4.59 6.43
CA GLY A 389 -20.79 -5.85 6.64
C GLY A 389 -21.63 -7.09 6.31
N LEU A 390 -22.95 -7.02 6.49
CA LEU A 390 -23.87 -8.10 6.18
C LEU A 390 -24.20 -8.26 4.69
N SER A 391 -23.67 -7.37 3.82
CA SER A 391 -23.91 -7.42 2.36
C SER A 391 -22.90 -8.29 1.60
N SER A 392 -22.05 -9.03 2.30
CA SER A 392 -21.14 -9.99 1.68
C SER A 392 -21.95 -11.08 0.96
N THR A 393 -21.70 -11.28 -0.32
CA THR A 393 -22.24 -12.38 -1.12
C THR A 393 -21.08 -13.12 -1.78
N GLU A 394 -21.33 -14.33 -2.29
CA GLU A 394 -20.32 -15.05 -3.07
C GLU A 394 -19.85 -14.27 -4.32
N ILE A 395 -20.70 -13.37 -4.83
CA ILE A 395 -20.43 -12.53 -6.01
C ILE A 395 -19.60 -11.30 -5.65
N SER A 396 -19.91 -10.67 -4.53
CA SER A 396 -19.38 -9.36 -4.16
C SER A 396 -18.06 -9.42 -3.40
N GLY A 397 -17.68 -10.63 -2.96
CA GLY A 397 -16.49 -10.92 -2.17
C GLY A 397 -16.77 -10.96 -0.68
N ASP A 398 -15.93 -11.65 0.08
CA ASP A 398 -16.01 -11.67 1.53
C ASP A 398 -15.46 -10.36 2.10
N LEU A 399 -16.34 -9.50 2.64
CA LEU A 399 -15.91 -8.24 3.24
C LEU A 399 -14.91 -8.46 4.37
N ARG A 400 -14.92 -9.61 5.07
CA ARG A 400 -14.01 -9.90 6.18
C ARG A 400 -12.56 -10.02 5.71
N ALA A 401 -12.38 -10.32 4.42
CA ALA A 401 -11.08 -10.43 3.78
C ALA A 401 -10.61 -9.11 3.16
N VAL A 402 -11.39 -8.03 3.23
CA VAL A 402 -11.01 -6.74 2.67
C VAL A 402 -9.82 -6.16 3.44
N THR A 403 -8.79 -5.79 2.70
CA THR A 403 -7.55 -5.19 3.18
C THR A 403 -7.04 -4.14 2.19
N VAL A 404 -5.96 -3.44 2.57
CA VAL A 404 -5.33 -2.41 1.77
C VAL A 404 -4.71 -2.99 0.49
N GLY A 405 -4.68 -2.19 -0.58
CA GLY A 405 -4.14 -2.55 -1.89
C GLY A 405 -5.11 -3.23 -2.85
N GLN A 406 -6.09 -3.95 -2.32
CA GLN A 406 -7.18 -4.53 -3.09
C GLN A 406 -7.98 -3.46 -3.84
N LYS A 407 -8.71 -3.88 -4.87
CA LYS A 407 -9.48 -2.98 -5.70
C LYS A 407 -10.97 -3.04 -5.36
N LEU A 408 -11.62 -1.89 -5.43
CA LEU A 408 -13.07 -1.77 -5.32
C LEU A 408 -13.60 -1.13 -6.60
N VAL A 409 -14.49 -1.82 -7.29
CA VAL A 409 -15.24 -1.28 -8.41
C VAL A 409 -16.60 -0.86 -7.87
N VAL A 410 -16.94 0.40 -8.09
CA VAL A 410 -18.24 0.94 -7.70
C VAL A 410 -19.08 1.18 -8.95
N GLU A 411 -20.25 0.54 -9.00
CA GLU A 411 -21.25 0.78 -10.04
C GLU A 411 -21.81 2.22 -9.89
N PRO A 412 -21.81 3.02 -10.97
CA PRO A 412 -22.43 4.33 -10.93
C PRO A 412 -23.94 4.18 -10.70
N SER A 413 -24.51 4.99 -9.82
CA SER A 413 -25.96 5.02 -9.63
C SER A 413 -26.47 6.43 -9.43
N GLY A 414 -27.49 6.79 -10.22
CA GLY A 414 -28.11 8.10 -10.18
C GLY A 414 -29.62 7.94 -10.25
N ASN A 415 -30.29 8.15 -9.11
CA ASN A 415 -31.73 8.41 -9.12
C ASN A 415 -31.89 9.89 -8.78
N ARG A 416 -32.71 10.64 -9.53
CA ARG A 416 -32.89 12.12 -9.40
C ARG A 416 -33.27 12.62 -8.00
N CYS A 417 -33.49 11.73 -7.03
CA CYS A 417 -33.86 12.02 -5.64
C CYS A 417 -32.88 11.46 -4.59
N LYS A 418 -31.76 10.84 -4.97
CA LYS A 418 -30.72 10.32 -4.05
C LYS A 418 -29.33 10.80 -4.50
N ARG A 419 -28.37 10.85 -3.57
CA ARG A 419 -26.96 11.16 -3.86
C ARG A 419 -26.49 10.32 -5.04
N THR A 420 -25.88 10.96 -6.04
CA THR A 420 -25.24 10.30 -7.16
C THR A 420 -24.01 9.55 -6.65
N ILE A 421 -23.88 8.29 -7.02
CA ILE A 421 -22.63 7.52 -6.89
C ILE A 421 -21.99 7.59 -8.27
N ASP A 422 -20.85 8.26 -8.40
CA ASP A 422 -20.21 8.48 -9.71
C ASP A 422 -19.56 7.22 -10.29
N GLY A 423 -19.38 6.20 -9.46
CA GLY A 423 -18.75 4.94 -9.85
C GLY A 423 -17.27 5.09 -10.23
N GLY A 424 -16.65 3.96 -10.55
CA GLY A 424 -15.25 3.88 -10.98
C GLY A 424 -14.49 2.76 -10.29
N VAL A 425 -13.18 2.70 -10.58
CA VAL A 425 -12.27 1.73 -9.97
C VAL A 425 -11.39 2.46 -8.97
N PHE A 426 -11.35 1.90 -7.77
CA PHE A 426 -10.66 2.44 -6.62
C PHE A 426 -9.64 1.43 -6.10
N GLU A 427 -8.53 1.94 -5.60
CA GLU A 427 -7.62 1.21 -4.74
C GLU A 427 -7.98 1.48 -3.27
N ILE A 428 -8.06 0.42 -2.46
CA ILE A 428 -8.31 0.53 -1.04
C ILE A 428 -7.01 0.97 -0.34
N THR A 429 -7.02 2.17 0.23
CA THR A 429 -5.86 2.75 0.93
C THR A 429 -5.95 2.61 2.44
N ALA A 430 -7.16 2.44 2.97
CA ALA A 430 -7.40 2.04 4.34
C ALA A 430 -8.68 1.21 4.44
N ALA A 431 -8.73 0.27 5.37
CA ALA A 431 -9.94 -0.46 5.72
C ALA A 431 -10.12 -0.48 7.25
N GLN A 432 -11.29 -0.03 7.69
CA GLN A 432 -11.73 -0.07 9.07
C GLN A 432 -12.90 -1.05 9.20
N HIS A 433 -12.69 -2.13 9.95
CA HIS A 433 -13.76 -3.04 10.37
C HIS A 433 -14.25 -2.62 11.75
N SER A 434 -15.53 -2.28 11.86
CA SER A 434 -16.15 -1.92 13.13
C SER A 434 -17.31 -2.87 13.43
N MET A 435 -17.31 -3.48 14.60
CA MET A 435 -18.37 -4.34 15.10
C MET A 435 -18.86 -3.79 16.43
N SER A 436 -20.15 -3.46 16.51
CA SER A 436 -20.79 -3.08 17.78
C SER A 436 -22.15 -3.76 17.95
N PRO A 437 -22.64 -3.94 19.18
CA PRO A 437 -23.97 -4.49 19.44
C PRO A 437 -25.09 -3.64 18.83
N HIS A 438 -24.86 -2.34 18.66
CA HIS A 438 -25.86 -1.38 18.19
C HIS A 438 -25.87 -1.22 16.66
N ASP A 439 -24.69 -1.08 16.05
CA ASP A 439 -24.55 -0.82 14.61
C ASP A 439 -24.36 -2.11 13.79
N GLY A 440 -24.11 -3.24 14.44
CA GLY A 440 -23.70 -4.47 13.78
C GLY A 440 -22.29 -4.35 13.21
N TRP A 441 -22.00 -5.09 12.14
CA TRP A 441 -20.72 -5.02 11.45
C TRP A 441 -20.76 -4.04 10.27
N ARG A 442 -19.81 -3.12 10.27
CA ARG A 442 -19.62 -2.07 9.26
C ARG A 442 -18.18 -2.11 8.78
N VAL A 443 -17.98 -1.90 7.49
CA VAL A 443 -16.65 -1.72 6.90
C VAL A 443 -16.56 -0.34 6.28
N THR A 444 -15.62 0.48 6.74
CA THR A 444 -15.34 1.79 6.13
C THR A 444 -14.03 1.71 5.38
N LEU A 445 -14.06 2.01 4.09
CA LEU A 445 -12.91 2.00 3.21
C LEU A 445 -12.51 3.43 2.91
N GLN A 446 -11.23 3.75 3.10
CA GLN A 446 -10.60 4.88 2.43
C GLN A 446 -10.09 4.38 1.10
N LEU A 447 -10.36 5.16 0.06
CA LEU A 447 -10.18 4.79 -1.32
C LEU A 447 -9.39 5.86 -2.03
N SER A 448 -8.65 5.45 -3.04
CA SER A 448 -8.06 6.33 -4.02
C SER A 448 -8.54 5.95 -5.41
N ARG A 449 -9.03 6.93 -6.17
CA ARG A 449 -9.49 6.69 -7.55
C ARG A 449 -8.30 6.42 -8.46
N LEU A 450 -8.34 5.32 -9.20
CA LEU A 450 -7.35 5.06 -10.23
C LEU A 450 -7.56 6.04 -11.41
N PRO A 451 -6.48 6.55 -12.03
CA PRO A 451 -6.59 7.45 -13.17
C PRO A 451 -7.09 6.67 -14.39
N MET A 452 -8.39 6.76 -14.63
CA MET A 452 -9.06 6.15 -15.77
C MET A 452 -9.99 7.13 -16.49
N TYR A 453 -10.19 6.89 -17.78
CA TYR A 453 -11.23 7.52 -18.58
C TYR A 453 -12.16 6.46 -19.13
N PHE A 454 -13.40 6.83 -19.46
CA PHE A 454 -14.32 5.97 -20.18
C PHE A 454 -14.31 6.37 -21.65
N ASP A 455 -14.23 5.40 -22.56
CA ASP A 455 -14.38 5.67 -23.99
C ASP A 455 -15.85 5.96 -24.36
N ASP A 456 -16.09 6.29 -25.64
CA ASP A 456 -17.44 6.58 -26.16
C ASP A 456 -18.43 5.41 -25.99
N GLN A 457 -17.94 4.21 -25.66
CA GLN A 457 -18.75 3.01 -25.40
C GLN A 457 -18.93 2.75 -23.90
N GLY A 458 -18.47 3.67 -23.03
CA GLY A 458 -18.54 3.52 -21.58
C GLY A 458 -17.57 2.46 -21.03
N ARG A 459 -16.56 2.06 -21.81
CA ARG A 459 -15.53 1.11 -21.34
C ARG A 459 -14.40 1.87 -20.67
N PRO A 460 -13.96 1.44 -19.48
CA PRO A 460 -12.89 2.13 -18.78
C PRO A 460 -11.53 1.82 -19.43
N HIS A 461 -10.64 2.81 -19.45
CA HIS A 461 -9.26 2.75 -19.93
C HIS A 461 -8.36 3.45 -18.92
N LEU A 462 -7.17 2.91 -18.70
CA LEU A 462 -6.16 3.56 -17.87
C LEU A 462 -5.55 4.72 -18.62
N ILE A 463 -5.26 5.78 -17.88
CA ILE A 463 -4.47 6.86 -18.43
C ILE A 463 -3.01 6.43 -18.41
N PRO A 464 -2.34 6.36 -19.57
CA PRO A 464 -0.93 5.96 -19.61
C PRO A 464 -0.08 6.98 -18.87
N MET A 465 0.89 6.47 -18.11
CA MET A 465 1.98 7.26 -17.52
C MET A 465 3.22 7.07 -18.38
N GLU A 466 3.74 8.17 -18.91
CA GLU A 466 5.00 8.16 -19.64
C GLU A 466 6.12 8.50 -18.67
N THR A 467 7.21 7.71 -18.70
CA THR A 467 8.42 7.97 -17.92
C THR A 467 9.59 8.22 -18.85
N GLU A 468 10.44 9.18 -18.51
CA GLU A 468 11.69 9.44 -19.22
C GLU A 468 12.79 9.89 -18.27
N THR A 469 14.03 9.53 -18.59
CA THR A 469 15.23 10.03 -17.95
C THR A 469 15.92 11.06 -18.82
N PHE A 470 16.39 12.13 -18.19
CA PHE A 470 17.12 13.20 -18.85
C PHE A 470 18.21 13.77 -17.94
N LEU A 471 19.20 14.39 -18.56
CA LEU A 471 20.26 15.12 -17.89
C LEU A 471 19.98 16.61 -17.97
N VAL A 472 20.09 17.34 -16.86
CA VAL A 472 20.12 18.80 -16.91
C VAL A 472 21.54 19.29 -16.73
N GLY A 473 22.05 19.98 -17.75
CA GLY A 473 23.37 20.59 -17.73
C GLY A 473 23.40 21.88 -16.91
N PRO A 474 24.60 22.43 -16.64
CA PRO A 474 24.76 23.66 -15.84
C PRO A 474 24.10 24.91 -16.44
N ASN A 475 23.75 24.87 -17.72
CA ASN A 475 22.99 25.93 -18.40
C ASN A 475 21.47 25.78 -18.25
N GLY A 476 20.99 24.74 -17.56
CA GLY A 476 19.57 24.44 -17.38
C GLY A 476 18.93 23.71 -18.57
N ASN A 477 19.70 23.36 -19.61
CA ASN A 477 19.17 22.61 -20.74
C ASN A 477 19.04 21.13 -20.39
N GLU A 478 17.96 20.51 -20.87
CA GLU A 478 17.75 19.06 -20.85
C GLU A 478 18.54 18.40 -22.00
N TYR A 479 19.13 17.25 -21.73
CA TYR A 479 19.89 16.43 -22.68
C TYR A 479 19.47 14.97 -22.51
N ASP A 480 19.38 14.24 -23.63
CA ASP A 480 19.22 12.79 -23.59
C ASP A 480 20.51 12.15 -23.05
N PRO A 481 20.45 11.24 -22.04
CA PRO A 481 21.63 10.52 -21.57
C PRO A 481 22.38 9.78 -22.69
N GLN A 482 21.69 9.28 -23.71
CA GLN A 482 22.29 8.57 -24.84
C GLN A 482 23.15 9.50 -25.71
N ASP A 483 22.76 10.77 -25.85
CA ASP A 483 23.52 11.76 -26.64
C ASP A 483 24.85 12.14 -25.98
N ILE A 484 24.96 12.01 -24.66
CA ILE A 484 26.16 12.38 -23.89
C ILE A 484 27.08 11.18 -23.65
N PHE A 485 26.54 9.98 -23.47
CA PHE A 485 27.29 8.78 -23.07
C PHE A 485 27.44 7.71 -24.17
N GLY A 486 26.93 7.97 -25.38
CA GLY A 486 26.97 7.05 -26.53
C GLY A 486 28.35 6.50 -26.91
#